data_AF-A0A1I8C006-F1
#
_entry.id   AF-A0A1I8C006-F1
#
_cell.length_a   1.000
_cell.length_b   1.000
_cell.length_c   1.000
_cell.angle_alpha   90.00
_cell.angle_beta   90.00
_cell.angle_gamma   90.00
#
_symmetry.space_group_name_H-M   'P 1'
#
loop_
_entity.id
_entity.type
_entity.pdbx_description
1 polymer ?
#
loop_
_entity_poly.entity_id
_entity_poly.type
_entity_poly.pdbx_seq_one_letter_code
_entity_poly.pdbx_strand_id
1 'polypeptide(L)'
;MSKSRNIIIGILEFILFSLLFRFVNTLIKNDEEKQFNIGVVLLEKEDAHLIAALNYTLHWLQQESRRQKEEIITTQFLNGNEIQKQKFGKLIALIETLSDPYDHYGVLEKACRLINEHNIVALIGPGERHLSEQLSFLAANKLNLPYFSLVDPLEHPKLDEGGNNVLSQKNNEENEYLNNHF
;
A
#
# COMPACT_ATOMS: atom_id res chain seq x y z
N MET A 1 3.07 20.03 -66.04
CA MET A 1 2.81 18.92 -65.10
C MET A 1 3.78 18.81 -63.91
N SER A 2 4.78 19.70 -63.75
CA SER A 2 5.74 19.64 -62.62
C SER A 2 5.24 20.33 -61.34
N LYS A 3 4.50 21.45 -61.47
CA LYS A 3 4.08 22.29 -60.33
C LYS A 3 3.10 21.62 -59.36
N SER A 4 2.23 20.73 -59.85
CA SER A 4 1.27 19.99 -59.02
C SER A 4 1.91 18.87 -58.20
N ARG A 5 3.01 18.27 -58.66
CA ARG A 5 3.73 17.21 -57.93
C ARG A 5 4.45 17.77 -56.71
N ASN A 6 5.04 18.96 -56.83
CA ASN A 6 5.75 19.60 -55.72
C ASN A 6 4.81 20.04 -54.57
N ILE A 7 3.56 20.40 -54.90
CA ILE A 7 2.54 20.75 -53.89
C ILE A 7 2.10 19.51 -53.11
N ILE A 8 1.90 18.38 -53.78
CA ILE A 8 1.48 17.12 -53.13
C ILE A 8 2.58 16.60 -52.20
N ILE A 9 3.85 16.69 -52.61
CA ILE A 9 4.99 16.29 -51.79
C ILE A 9 5.08 17.14 -50.52
N GLY A 10 4.96 18.47 -50.64
CA GLY A 10 5.00 19.36 -49.47
C GLY A 10 3.86 19.12 -48.47
N ILE A 11 2.66 18.78 -48.95
CA ILE A 11 1.52 18.41 -48.08
C ILE A 11 1.81 17.09 -47.36
N LEU A 12 2.38 16.11 -48.04
CA LEU A 12 2.71 14.81 -47.45
C LEU A 12 3.80 14.93 -46.37
N GLU A 13 4.85 15.72 -46.61
CA GLU A 13 5.89 16.01 -45.63
C GLU A 13 5.34 16.74 -44.40
N PHE A 14 4.43 17.69 -44.60
CA PHE A 14 3.77 18.40 -43.50
C PHE A 14 2.90 17.48 -42.65
N ILE A 15 2.14 16.58 -43.27
CA ILE A 15 1.32 15.57 -42.57
C ILE A 15 2.22 14.62 -41.78
N LEU A 16 3.31 14.14 -42.38
CA LEU A 16 4.26 13.24 -41.74
C LEU A 16 4.93 13.92 -40.54
N PHE A 17 5.37 15.17 -40.68
CA PHE A 17 5.95 15.96 -39.61
C PHE A 17 4.95 16.20 -38.46
N SER A 18 3.70 16.52 -38.79
CA SER A 18 2.62 16.69 -37.81
C SER A 18 2.34 15.38 -37.03
N LEU A 19 2.33 14.24 -37.71
CA LEU A 19 2.16 12.93 -37.08
C LEU A 19 3.34 12.57 -36.17
N LEU A 20 4.57 12.80 -36.63
CA LEU A 20 5.78 12.58 -35.83
C LEU A 20 5.82 13.49 -34.60
N PHE A 21 5.45 14.77 -34.76
CA PHE A 21 5.40 15.72 -33.65
C PHE A 21 4.34 15.32 -32.62
N ARG A 22 3.15 14.87 -33.06
CA ARG A 22 2.13 14.33 -32.16
C ARG A 22 2.60 13.07 -31.44
N PHE A 23 3.28 12.17 -32.14
CA PHE A 23 3.81 10.94 -31.57
C PHE A 23 4.88 11.24 -30.51
N VAL A 24 5.83 12.13 -30.81
CA VAL A 24 6.88 12.55 -29.87
C VAL A 24 6.27 13.25 -28.65
N ASN A 25 5.31 14.16 -28.83
CA ASN A 25 4.61 14.80 -27.70
C ASN A 25 3.80 13.80 -26.86
N THR A 26 3.30 12.73 -27.46
CA THR A 26 2.60 11.65 -26.74
C THR A 26 3.58 10.80 -25.94
N LEU A 27 4.76 10.51 -26.50
CA LEU A 27 5.82 9.79 -25.78
C LEU A 27 6.39 10.61 -24.63
N ILE A 28 6.63 11.92 -24.82
CA ILE A 28 7.16 12.81 -23.78
C ILE A 28 6.15 13.00 -22.65
N LYS A 29 4.84 13.10 -22.95
CA LYS A 29 3.80 13.21 -21.91
C LYS A 29 3.67 11.96 -21.03
N ASN A 30 4.03 10.79 -21.52
CA ASN A 30 3.81 9.54 -20.79
C ASN A 30 4.80 9.33 -19.63
N ASP A 31 5.91 10.07 -19.57
CA ASP A 31 6.95 9.87 -18.54
C ASP A 31 6.80 10.83 -17.33
N GLU A 32 6.10 11.97 -17.49
CA GLU A 32 6.03 13.00 -16.44
C GLU A 32 4.97 12.76 -15.35
N GLU A 33 3.93 11.95 -15.59
CA GLU A 33 2.77 11.80 -14.69
C GLU A 33 2.58 10.41 -14.07
N LYS A 34 3.63 9.58 -13.97
CA LYS A 34 3.47 8.27 -13.31
C LYS A 34 3.21 8.44 -11.81
N GLN A 35 1.96 8.26 -11.40
CA GLN A 35 1.53 8.23 -10.00
C GLN A 35 1.76 6.82 -9.45
N PHE A 36 2.23 6.75 -8.21
CA PHE A 36 2.48 5.51 -7.49
C PHE A 36 1.39 5.32 -6.45
N ASN A 37 0.53 4.32 -6.64
CA ASN A 37 -0.53 4.02 -5.69
C ASN A 37 -0.04 2.97 -4.69
N ILE A 38 -0.13 3.23 -3.39
CA ILE A 38 0.08 2.23 -2.34
C ILE A 38 -1.28 1.88 -1.76
N GLY A 39 -1.59 0.58 -1.71
CA GLY A 39 -2.78 0.07 -1.05
C GLY A 39 -2.50 -0.21 0.42
N VAL A 40 -3.46 0.14 1.28
CA VAL A 40 -3.36 -0.08 2.72
C VAL A 40 -4.68 -0.67 3.19
N VAL A 41 -4.62 -1.85 3.82
CA VAL A 41 -5.79 -2.51 4.42
C VAL A 41 -5.53 -2.71 5.91
N LEU A 42 -6.33 -2.09 6.76
CA LEU A 42 -6.14 -2.06 8.21
C LEU A 42 -7.45 -2.34 8.95
N LEU A 43 -7.34 -2.74 10.21
CA LEU A 43 -8.47 -2.88 11.11
C LEU A 43 -8.80 -1.54 11.78
N GLU A 44 -10.06 -1.14 11.75
CA GLU A 44 -10.50 0.20 12.17
C GLU A 44 -10.17 0.48 13.64
N LYS A 45 -10.35 -0.51 14.53
CA LYS A 45 -10.15 -0.34 15.97
C LYS A 45 -8.77 -0.80 16.40
N GLU A 46 -8.36 -1.99 15.97
CA GLU A 46 -7.13 -2.65 16.39
C GLU A 46 -5.91 -1.91 15.83
N ASP A 47 -5.98 -1.46 14.57
CA ASP A 47 -4.89 -0.76 13.90
C ASP A 47 -5.06 0.77 13.93
N ALA A 48 -5.94 1.32 14.77
CA ALA A 48 -6.18 2.77 14.86
C ALA A 48 -4.90 3.58 15.09
N HIS A 49 -4.00 3.03 15.90
CA HIS A 49 -2.69 3.61 16.18
C HIS A 49 -1.75 3.57 14.95
N LEU A 50 -1.80 2.50 14.14
CA LEU A 50 -1.06 2.38 12.89
C LEU A 50 -1.61 3.34 11.83
N ILE A 51 -2.94 3.51 11.75
CA ILE A 51 -3.59 4.50 10.88
C ILE A 51 -3.10 5.91 11.25
N ALA A 52 -3.09 6.25 12.53
CA ALA A 52 -2.60 7.55 13.00
C ALA A 52 -1.11 7.76 12.68
N ALA A 53 -0.27 6.74 12.88
CA ALA A 53 1.15 6.80 12.55
C ALA A 53 1.40 6.96 11.04
N LEU A 54 0.64 6.25 10.20
CA LEU A 54 0.71 6.37 8.76
C LEU A 54 0.31 7.79 8.31
N ASN A 55 -0.80 8.30 8.82
CA ASN A 55 -1.28 9.65 8.51
C ASN A 55 -0.26 10.71 8.92
N TYR A 56 0.33 10.57 10.11
CA TYR A 56 1.39 11.47 10.58
C TYR A 56 2.63 11.40 9.68
N THR A 57 3.04 10.19 9.26
CA THR A 57 4.19 9.99 8.38
C THR A 57 3.97 10.65 7.02
N LEU A 58 2.79 10.46 6.43
CA LEU A 58 2.42 11.08 5.16
C LEU A 58 2.40 12.62 5.27
N HIS A 59 1.84 13.15 6.36
CA HIS A 59 1.84 14.58 6.65
C HIS A 59 3.28 15.13 6.85
N TRP A 60 4.14 14.41 7.56
CA TRP A 60 5.54 14.82 7.77
C TRP A 60 6.33 14.83 6.45
N LEU A 61 6.18 13.81 5.61
CA LEU A 61 6.79 13.75 4.27
C LEU A 61 6.36 14.94 3.40
N GLN A 62 5.09 15.36 3.52
CA GLN A 62 4.56 16.56 2.88
C GLN A 62 5.28 17.82 3.32
N GLN A 63 5.45 17.99 4.63
CA GLN A 63 6.08 19.19 5.20
C GLN A 63 7.55 19.33 4.80
N GLU A 64 8.28 18.22 4.69
CA GLU A 64 9.68 18.24 4.28
C GLU A 64 9.84 18.53 2.78
N SER A 65 8.85 18.14 1.97
CA SER A 65 8.85 18.35 0.51
C SER A 65 8.39 19.75 0.07
N ARG A 66 8.88 20.82 0.73
CA ARG A 66 8.51 22.25 0.60
C ARG A 66 8.49 22.89 -0.83
N ARG A 67 8.51 22.11 -1.92
CA ARG A 67 8.36 22.57 -3.31
C ARG A 67 7.12 22.05 -4.05
N GLN A 68 6.31 21.15 -3.49
CA GLN A 68 5.08 20.69 -4.16
C GLN A 68 3.84 21.04 -3.32
N LYS A 69 3.14 22.08 -3.76
CA LYS A 69 1.84 22.53 -3.26
C LYS A 69 0.78 21.61 -3.86
N GLU A 70 0.29 20.63 -3.11
CA GLU A 70 -1.01 19.96 -3.36
C GLU A 70 -1.26 18.98 -2.21
N GLU A 71 -1.89 19.50 -1.15
CA GLU A 71 -2.54 18.64 -0.15
C GLU A 71 -3.94 18.36 -0.67
N ILE A 72 -4.23 17.08 -0.96
CA ILE A 72 -5.59 16.63 -1.21
C ILE A 72 -5.78 15.36 -0.39
N ILE A 73 -6.21 15.54 0.86
CA ILE A 73 -6.86 14.48 1.63
C ILE A 73 -8.31 14.47 1.13
N THR A 74 -8.72 13.40 0.45
CA THR A 74 -10.12 13.22 0.06
C THR A 74 -10.57 11.87 0.56
N THR A 75 -11.50 11.88 1.51
CA THR A 75 -12.31 10.71 1.81
C THR A 75 -13.26 10.51 0.63
N GLN A 76 -13.09 9.41 -0.10
CA GLN A 76 -13.94 9.06 -1.23
C GLN A 76 -14.74 7.81 -0.86
N PHE A 77 -16.05 7.88 -1.01
CA PHE A 77 -16.90 6.69 -0.92
C PHE A 77 -16.95 6.04 -2.31
N LEU A 78 -16.30 4.89 -2.46
CA LEU A 78 -16.30 4.11 -3.69
C LEU A 78 -17.11 2.83 -3.44
N ASN A 79 -18.18 2.64 -4.20
CA ASN A 79 -19.05 1.45 -4.11
C ASN A 79 -19.58 1.16 -2.69
N GLY A 80 -19.97 2.22 -1.94
CA GLY A 80 -20.50 2.09 -0.59
C GLY A 80 -19.44 1.80 0.49
N ASN A 81 -18.17 1.70 0.11
CA ASN A 81 -17.05 1.53 1.02
C ASN A 81 -16.26 2.84 1.13
N GLU A 82 -15.91 3.21 2.36
CA GLU A 82 -15.07 4.38 2.61
C GLU A 82 -13.61 4.05 2.28
N ILE A 83 -13.06 4.77 1.29
CA ILE A 83 -11.63 4.71 0.95
C ILE A 83 -11.04 6.09 1.25
N GLN A 84 -10.09 6.12 2.18
CA GLN A 84 -9.37 7.35 2.47
C GLN A 84 -8.21 7.46 1.48
N LYS A 85 -8.24 8.50 0.64
CA LYS A 85 -7.20 8.78 -0.34
C LYS A 85 -6.32 9.94 0.12
N GLN A 86 -5.02 9.69 0.21
CA GLN A 86 -4.03 10.70 0.58
C GLN A 86 -2.98 10.82 -0.52
N LYS A 87 -2.88 12.00 -1.14
CA LYS A 87 -1.92 12.29 -2.20
C LYS A 87 -0.71 13.03 -1.62
N PHE A 88 0.49 12.53 -1.92
CA PHE A 88 1.78 13.15 -1.60
C PHE A 88 2.66 13.22 -2.85
N GLY A 89 2.67 14.37 -3.54
CA GLY A 89 3.38 14.52 -4.81
C GLY A 89 2.90 13.50 -5.86
N LYS A 90 3.77 12.57 -6.25
CA LYS A 90 3.43 11.44 -7.15
C LYS A 90 2.93 10.19 -6.41
N LEU A 91 3.04 10.14 -5.09
CA LEU A 91 2.57 9.02 -4.28
C LEU A 91 1.11 9.21 -3.88
N ILE A 92 0.31 8.15 -3.90
CA ILE A 92 -1.07 8.13 -3.43
C ILE A 92 -1.24 6.93 -2.51
N ALA A 93 -1.58 7.16 -1.24
CA ALA A 93 -1.99 6.11 -0.32
C ALA A 93 -3.52 5.96 -0.38
N LEU A 94 -3.98 4.73 -0.58
CA LEU A 94 -5.38 4.34 -0.60
C LEU A 94 -5.63 3.44 0.60
N ILE A 95 -6.29 3.98 1.62
CA ILE A 95 -6.49 3.32 2.91
C ILE A 95 -7.93 2.84 3.00
N GLU A 96 -8.05 1.54 3.21
CA GLU A 96 -9.29 0.84 3.46
C GLU A 96 -9.28 0.24 4.86
N THR A 97 -10.36 0.45 5.60
CA THR A 97 -10.51 -0.10 6.95
C THR A 97 -11.58 -1.21 6.99
N LEU A 98 -11.44 -2.11 7.96
CA LEU A 98 -12.46 -3.09 8.33
C LEU A 98 -12.80 -3.00 9.81
N SER A 99 -14.08 -3.12 10.13
CA SER A 99 -14.54 -3.06 11.53
C SER A 99 -14.49 -4.42 12.25
N ASP A 100 -14.49 -5.54 11.52
CA ASP A 100 -14.45 -6.89 12.09
C ASP A 100 -13.07 -7.55 11.89
N PRO A 101 -12.32 -7.83 12.97
CA PRO A 101 -10.99 -8.46 12.89
C PRO A 101 -11.04 -9.94 12.48
N TYR A 102 -12.21 -10.57 12.43
CA TYR A 102 -12.38 -11.96 12.00
C TYR A 102 -12.86 -12.08 10.55
N ASP A 103 -13.07 -10.96 9.86
CA ASP A 103 -13.51 -10.94 8.47
C ASP A 103 -12.33 -11.12 7.49
N HIS A 104 -11.81 -12.35 7.47
CA HIS A 104 -10.74 -12.76 6.54
C HIS A 104 -11.11 -12.51 5.07
N TYR A 105 -12.39 -12.68 4.72
CA TYR A 105 -12.87 -12.47 3.36
C TYR A 105 -12.85 -10.98 3.00
N GLY A 106 -13.36 -10.12 3.87
CA GLY A 106 -13.36 -8.68 3.65
C GLY A 106 -11.95 -8.11 3.48
N VAL A 107 -10.98 -8.57 4.28
CA VAL A 107 -9.57 -8.13 4.16
C VAL A 107 -9.02 -8.49 2.78
N LEU A 108 -9.28 -9.72 2.33
CA LEU A 108 -8.83 -10.20 1.03
C LEU A 108 -9.54 -9.49 -0.13
N GLU A 109 -10.84 -9.26 0.00
CA GLU A 109 -11.66 -8.55 -0.99
C GLU A 109 -11.15 -7.12 -1.20
N LYS A 110 -10.93 -6.38 -0.10
CA LYS A 110 -10.40 -5.01 -0.15
C LYS A 110 -9.00 -4.96 -0.74
N ALA A 111 -8.12 -5.88 -0.35
CA ALA A 111 -6.80 -5.98 -0.96
C ALA A 111 -6.87 -6.25 -2.47
N CYS A 112 -7.67 -7.25 -2.88
CA CYS A 112 -7.88 -7.57 -4.30
C CYS A 112 -8.46 -6.38 -5.08
N ARG A 113 -9.37 -5.62 -4.47
CA ARG A 113 -9.94 -4.40 -5.08
C ARG A 113 -8.87 -3.34 -5.30
N LEU A 114 -8.06 -3.03 -4.29
CA LEU A 114 -6.94 -2.09 -4.42
C LEU A 114 -5.97 -2.52 -5.53
N ILE A 115 -5.68 -3.81 -5.63
CA ILE A 115 -4.83 -4.39 -6.67
C ILE A 115 -5.43 -4.18 -8.06
N ASN A 116 -6.68 -4.61 -8.26
CA ASN A 116 -7.28 -4.68 -9.59
C ASN A 116 -7.79 -3.31 -10.09
N GLU A 117 -8.38 -2.51 -9.21
CA GLU A 117 -9.04 -1.25 -9.60
C GLU A 117 -8.09 -0.05 -9.54
N HIS A 118 -7.13 -0.09 -8.63
CA HIS A 118 -6.26 1.06 -8.37
C HIS A 118 -4.80 0.85 -8.77
N ASN A 119 -4.43 -0.31 -9.34
CA ASN A 119 -3.08 -0.58 -9.86
C ASN A 119 -1.99 -0.19 -8.85
N ILE A 120 -2.12 -0.69 -7.62
CA ILE A 120 -1.15 -0.40 -6.56
C ILE A 120 0.22 -1.01 -6.88
N VAL A 121 1.28 -0.35 -6.44
CA VAL A 121 2.68 -0.78 -6.59
C VAL A 121 3.22 -1.47 -5.34
N ALA A 122 2.50 -1.37 -4.22
CA ALA A 122 2.77 -2.07 -2.97
C ALA A 122 1.51 -2.16 -2.12
N LEU A 123 1.46 -3.16 -1.24
CA LEU A 123 0.37 -3.38 -0.28
C LEU A 123 0.92 -3.34 1.15
N ILE A 124 0.21 -2.64 2.04
CA ILE A 124 0.42 -2.65 3.49
C ILE A 124 -0.78 -3.36 4.11
N GLY A 125 -0.54 -4.33 4.99
CA GLY A 125 -1.61 -5.07 5.66
C GLY A 125 -1.74 -4.76 7.16
N PRO A 126 -2.71 -5.41 7.82
CA PRO A 126 -3.04 -5.16 9.23
C PRO A 126 -1.92 -5.63 10.16
N GLY A 127 -1.98 -5.15 11.41
CA GLY A 127 -1.10 -5.61 12.48
C GLY A 127 -1.42 -7.03 12.97
N GLU A 128 -2.62 -7.52 12.72
CA GLU A 128 -3.02 -8.88 13.08
C GLU A 128 -2.27 -9.93 12.22
N ARG A 129 -1.67 -10.91 12.90
CA ARG A 129 -0.74 -11.87 12.31
C ARG A 129 -1.36 -12.72 11.21
N HIS A 130 -2.50 -13.35 11.46
CA HIS A 130 -3.07 -14.32 10.51
C HIS A 130 -3.57 -13.65 9.23
N LEU A 131 -4.19 -12.48 9.34
CA LEU A 131 -4.60 -11.63 8.23
C LEU A 131 -3.38 -11.12 7.47
N SER A 132 -2.33 -10.70 8.18
CA SER A 132 -1.09 -10.26 7.54
C SER A 132 -0.42 -11.39 6.75
N GLU A 133 -0.36 -12.60 7.30
CA GLU A 133 0.17 -13.78 6.61
C GLU A 133 -0.62 -14.13 5.34
N GLN A 134 -1.96 -14.10 5.42
CA GLN A 134 -2.83 -14.35 4.27
C GLN A 134 -2.62 -13.33 3.13
N LEU A 135 -2.54 -12.04 3.48
CA LEU A 135 -2.27 -10.99 2.50
C LEU A 135 -0.84 -11.07 1.94
N SER A 136 0.15 -11.34 2.78
CA SER A 136 1.54 -11.55 2.37
C SER A 136 1.63 -12.68 1.36
N PHE A 137 0.94 -13.80 1.63
CA PHE A 137 0.90 -14.94 0.72
C PHE A 137 0.26 -14.57 -0.63
N LEU A 138 -0.86 -13.83 -0.63
CA LEU A 138 -1.48 -13.35 -1.86
C LEU A 138 -0.53 -12.43 -2.64
N ALA A 139 -0.02 -11.38 -2.00
CA ALA A 139 0.75 -10.33 -2.63
C ALA A 139 2.09 -10.84 -3.16
N ALA A 140 2.89 -11.50 -2.31
CA ALA A 140 4.22 -11.96 -2.69
C ALA A 140 4.17 -13.16 -3.64
N ASN A 141 3.37 -14.19 -3.33
CA ASN A 141 3.47 -15.46 -4.06
C ASN A 141 2.60 -15.52 -5.31
N LYS A 142 1.45 -14.85 -5.34
CA LYS A 142 0.53 -14.92 -6.49
C LYS A 142 0.68 -13.74 -7.44
N LEU A 143 1.06 -12.57 -6.92
CA LEU A 143 0.98 -11.32 -7.67
C LEU A 143 2.33 -10.61 -7.84
N ASN A 144 3.39 -11.11 -7.19
CA ASN A 144 4.71 -10.49 -7.17
C ASN A 144 4.65 -8.99 -6.78
N LEU A 145 3.76 -8.69 -5.83
CA LEU A 145 3.51 -7.36 -5.31
C LEU A 145 4.25 -7.19 -3.98
N PRO A 146 5.07 -6.13 -3.80
CA PRO A 146 5.69 -5.84 -2.52
C PRO A 146 4.65 -5.73 -1.40
N TYR A 147 4.90 -6.44 -0.29
CA TYR A 147 4.03 -6.46 0.87
C TYR A 147 4.78 -5.99 2.12
N PHE A 148 4.22 -5.02 2.84
CA PHE A 148 4.75 -4.52 4.11
C PHE A 148 3.85 -4.99 5.25
N SER A 149 4.40 -5.85 6.10
CA SER A 149 3.73 -6.32 7.32
C SER A 149 3.91 -5.30 8.44
N LEU A 150 2.84 -5.06 9.19
CA LEU A 150 2.84 -4.22 10.40
C LEU A 150 2.73 -5.06 11.68
N VAL A 151 2.83 -6.38 11.57
CA VAL A 151 2.78 -7.30 12.71
C VAL A 151 3.93 -6.99 13.64
N ASP A 152 3.62 -6.75 14.92
CA ASP A 152 4.66 -6.60 15.94
C ASP A 152 5.32 -7.96 16.19
N PRO A 153 6.63 -8.14 15.89
CA PRO A 153 7.33 -9.39 16.12
C PRO A 153 7.43 -9.74 17.61
N LEU A 154 7.26 -8.76 18.50
CA LEU A 154 7.30 -8.91 19.95
C LEU A 154 5.92 -9.17 20.55
N GLU A 155 4.85 -9.15 19.75
CA GLU A 155 3.52 -9.48 20.23
C GLU A 155 3.51 -10.94 20.68
N HIS A 156 3.58 -11.13 21.99
CA HIS A 156 3.47 -12.44 22.60
C HIS A 156 2.04 -12.94 22.35
N PRO A 157 1.84 -14.21 21.95
CA PRO A 157 0.51 -14.78 21.92
C PRO A 157 -0.10 -14.52 23.29
N LYS A 158 -1.25 -13.83 23.33
CA LYS A 158 -1.96 -13.48 24.57
C LYS A 158 -1.91 -14.73 25.46
N LEU A 159 -1.12 -14.66 26.54
CA LEU A 159 -1.21 -15.66 27.58
C LEU A 159 -2.66 -15.57 28.02
N ASP A 160 -3.41 -16.66 27.83
CA ASP A 160 -4.79 -16.75 28.23
C ASP A 160 -4.94 -16.08 29.60
N GLU A 161 -5.85 -15.12 29.73
CA GLU A 161 -6.27 -14.57 31.03
C GLU A 161 -7.03 -15.62 31.87
N GLY A 162 -6.73 -16.91 31.68
CA GLY A 162 -6.97 -17.99 32.61
C GLY A 162 -5.71 -18.18 33.43
N GLY A 163 -5.63 -17.46 34.55
CA GLY A 163 -4.47 -17.46 35.44
C GLY A 163 -3.96 -18.87 35.70
N ASN A 164 -2.70 -19.10 35.34
CA ASN A 164 -1.74 -19.96 36.05
C ASN A 164 -0.33 -19.64 35.53
N ASN A 165 0.33 -18.75 36.26
CA ASN A 165 1.78 -18.55 36.36
C ASN A 165 2.69 -19.44 35.50
N VAL A 166 2.93 -19.06 34.25
CA VAL A 166 4.06 -19.60 33.46
C VAL A 166 5.40 -19.08 33.99
N LEU A 167 5.39 -17.97 34.73
CA LEU A 167 6.57 -17.42 35.43
C LEU A 167 6.98 -18.21 36.69
N SER A 168 6.23 -19.22 37.12
CA SER A 168 6.66 -20.12 38.20
C SER A 168 7.36 -21.40 37.73
N GLN A 169 7.29 -21.76 36.44
CA GLN A 169 7.97 -22.97 35.97
C GLN A 169 9.46 -22.73 35.64
N LYS A 170 9.81 -21.54 35.16
CA LYS A 170 11.21 -21.22 34.81
C LYS A 170 12.14 -21.13 36.03
N ASN A 171 11.61 -20.79 37.21
CA ASN A 171 12.37 -20.74 38.46
C ASN A 171 12.51 -22.10 39.16
N ASN A 172 11.77 -23.13 38.75
CA ASN A 172 11.88 -24.47 39.34
C ASN A 172 12.88 -25.35 38.59
N GLU A 173 13.08 -25.15 37.29
CA GLU A 173 14.10 -25.91 36.54
C GLU A 173 15.53 -25.45 36.84
N GLU A 174 15.77 -24.15 37.10
CA GLU A 174 17.13 -23.68 37.48
C GLU A 174 17.53 -24.05 38.93
N ASN A 175 16.57 -24.32 39.83
CA ASN A 175 16.86 -24.70 41.21
C ASN A 175 17.09 -26.22 41.41
N GLU A 176 16.75 -27.06 40.42
CA GLU A 176 16.97 -28.52 40.50
C GLU A 176 18.36 -28.94 40.02
N TYR A 177 19.05 -28.10 39.22
CA TYR A 177 20.44 -28.32 38.82
C TYR A 177 21.46 -27.90 39.90
N LEU A 178 21.12 -26.95 40.76
CA LEU A 178 22.03 -26.47 41.82
C LEU A 178 21.97 -27.30 43.12
N ASN A 179 20.92 -28.09 43.33
CA ASN A 179 20.77 -28.93 44.53
C ASN A 179 21.27 -30.37 44.38
N ASN A 180 21.73 -30.77 43.19
CA ASN A 180 22.24 -32.12 42.93
C ASN A 180 23.78 -32.18 42.76
N HIS A 181 24.50 -31.08 43.02
CA HIS A 181 25.96 -30.98 42.91
C HIS A 181 26.63 -30.24 44.10
N PHE A 182 26.21 -30.57 45.32
CA PHE A 182 27.01 -30.40 46.55
C PHE A 182 26.79 -31.59 47.48
#